data_AF-A3LW72-F1
#
_entry.id   AF-A3LW72-F1
#
_cell.length_a   1.000
_cell.length_b   1.000
_cell.length_c   1.000
_cell.angle_alpha   90.00
_cell.angle_beta   90.00
_cell.angle_gamma   90.00
#
_symmetry.space_group_name_H-M   'P 1'
#
loop_
_entity.id
_entity.type
_entity.pdbx_description
1 polymer ?
#
loop_
_entity_poly.entity_id
_entity_poly.type
_entity_poly.pdbx_seq_one_letter_code
_entity_poly.pdbx_strand_id
1 'polypeptide(L)'
;RRYTLPDSAHEVILFSGQNVDNEEAIEDENSLSPASSVALSETETLNYDRKQRFELQESYDENFTLYLPYLLPSYHNRRFADALDDDLSTVLDEPYASNDHPSRRQIMGKHTSLFNVKREYVIVGELMKSSNYVFPSRESFELFKQLRNNSKKIRKGSVITYDSAGTIRKMSNVTKEDIKEATSSHEVVDERNHLVPLEYKLKGLGMPLFRTFVPYLSSFKKNSPFMVFAKYREIPLKPVLDANGKDISIDKDTDPDNYETYPFCTVNSKFFQNVRRFIFHFHMNGEKPDFKVIMFCNNMKPYADFNYKGTRFRVIGPATTTIYLMSYNPNMRLLVIDDDQPSLCDNIINKRPGFELSSLLKKKKLPNKANGTTPDSGISGPVKFDENNPNTFVNPYPNPKNPLIKELSMAVTVKGYVSNNLPPFGAFKDSMLYDNQHGLLPKKYNELAKVELYQDSVSRQIEDMNSTLSTDLDTQVLFCVMAVLREVSVRNS
;
A
#
# COMPACT_ATOMS: atom_id res chain seq x y z
N ARG A 1 22.76 -11.56 -40.49
CA ARG A 1 23.58 -12.74 -40.13
C ARG A 1 22.79 -13.53 -39.08
N ARG A 2 22.43 -14.79 -39.37
CA ARG A 2 21.81 -15.70 -38.40
C ARG A 2 22.93 -16.56 -37.79
N TYR A 3 22.84 -16.86 -36.50
CA TYR A 3 23.62 -17.93 -35.89
C TYR A 3 22.67 -18.93 -35.26
N THR A 4 22.72 -20.16 -35.75
CA THR A 4 22.07 -21.35 -35.20
C THR A 4 23.05 -22.03 -34.25
N LEU A 5 22.56 -22.47 -33.08
CA LEU A 5 23.29 -23.41 -32.22
C LEU A 5 22.91 -24.86 -32.59
N PRO A 6 23.84 -25.82 -32.46
CA PRO A 6 23.59 -27.22 -32.80
C PRO A 6 22.88 -27.97 -31.67
N ASP A 7 22.25 -29.06 -32.06
CA ASP A 7 21.55 -30.03 -31.23
C ASP A 7 22.44 -31.28 -31.06
N SER A 8 22.53 -31.86 -29.86
CA SER A 8 23.08 -33.20 -29.63
C SER A 8 22.70 -33.74 -28.26
N ALA A 9 22.10 -34.93 -28.24
CA ALA A 9 21.51 -35.54 -27.05
C ALA A 9 22.43 -36.55 -26.34
N HIS A 10 21.99 -36.94 -25.14
CA HIS A 10 22.31 -38.16 -24.39
C HIS A 10 23.79 -38.52 -24.12
N GLU A 11 24.13 -38.59 -22.83
CA GLU A 11 24.82 -39.77 -22.31
C GLU A 11 24.34 -40.10 -20.89
N VAL A 12 24.26 -41.40 -20.57
CA VAL A 12 23.82 -41.96 -19.28
C VAL A 12 25.00 -42.72 -18.70
N ILE A 13 25.39 -42.43 -17.46
CA ILE A 13 26.35 -43.26 -16.71
C ILE A 13 25.78 -43.54 -15.32
N LEU A 14 25.62 -44.83 -15.02
CA LEU A 14 25.23 -45.43 -13.75
C LEU A 14 26.32 -46.45 -13.37
N PHE A 15 26.81 -46.45 -12.14
CA PHE A 15 27.48 -47.54 -11.38
C PHE A 15 28.04 -46.91 -10.06
N SER A 16 28.21 -47.56 -8.89
CA SER A 16 27.52 -48.67 -8.19
C SER A 16 28.26 -49.00 -6.88
N GLY A 17 27.56 -49.52 -5.84
CA GLY A 17 28.15 -50.16 -4.64
C GLY A 17 28.44 -49.20 -3.47
N GLN A 18 27.83 -49.31 -2.28
CA GLN A 18 27.77 -50.39 -1.26
C GLN A 18 28.97 -50.45 -0.31
N ASN A 19 28.69 -50.10 0.96
CA ASN A 19 29.11 -50.71 2.25
C ASN A 19 28.40 -49.90 3.36
N VAL A 20 27.66 -50.39 4.36
CA VAL A 20 27.68 -51.65 5.15
C VAL A 20 28.94 -51.73 6.02
N ASP A 21 28.99 -51.69 7.36
CA ASP A 21 28.03 -51.44 8.47
C ASP A 21 28.84 -50.64 9.58
N ASN A 22 28.45 -50.37 10.85
CA ASN A 22 27.33 -50.78 11.71
C ASN A 22 27.04 -49.76 12.85
N GLU A 23 26.08 -50.10 13.74
CA GLU A 23 25.98 -49.82 15.21
C GLU A 23 26.73 -48.64 15.86
N GLU A 24 26.00 -47.78 16.58
CA GLU A 24 25.93 -47.86 18.05
C GLU A 24 24.72 -47.07 18.60
N ALA A 25 24.00 -47.66 19.56
CA ALA A 25 22.94 -47.01 20.32
C ALA A 25 23.37 -46.92 21.78
N ILE A 26 23.44 -45.70 22.32
CA ILE A 26 23.62 -45.45 23.75
C ILE A 26 22.54 -44.45 24.16
N GLU A 27 21.59 -44.91 24.96
CA GLU A 27 20.71 -44.06 25.75
C GLU A 27 21.50 -43.59 26.98
N ASP A 28 21.42 -42.31 27.33
CA ASP A 28 21.72 -41.84 28.68
C ASP A 28 20.77 -40.69 29.05
N GLU A 29 20.12 -40.82 30.20
CA GLU A 29 19.17 -39.84 30.72
C GLU A 29 19.86 -38.66 31.42
N ASN A 30 19.10 -37.59 31.64
CA ASN A 30 19.38 -36.45 32.54
C ASN A 30 20.52 -35.50 32.13
N SER A 31 20.15 -34.32 31.61
CA SER A 31 20.00 -33.14 32.49
C SER A 31 19.54 -31.86 31.76
N LEU A 32 18.78 -31.04 32.51
CA LEU A 32 18.67 -29.57 32.39
C LEU A 32 18.63 -28.97 30.98
N SER A 33 17.43 -28.66 30.49
CA SER A 33 17.21 -27.81 29.31
C SER A 33 17.90 -26.44 29.44
N PRO A 34 18.91 -26.11 28.63
CA PRO A 34 19.32 -24.73 28.42
C PRO A 34 18.30 -24.06 27.50
N ALA A 35 18.05 -22.77 27.69
CA ALA A 35 17.32 -21.98 26.70
C ALA A 35 18.04 -22.11 25.35
N SER A 36 17.30 -22.47 24.29
CA SER A 36 17.86 -22.61 22.94
C SER A 36 18.27 -21.23 22.42
N SER A 37 19.50 -20.82 22.73
CA SER A 37 20.17 -19.72 22.05
C SER A 37 20.26 -20.05 20.57
N VAL A 38 19.37 -19.46 19.78
CA VAL A 38 19.47 -19.43 18.30
C VAL A 38 20.58 -18.45 17.94
N ALA A 39 21.82 -18.81 18.30
CA ALA A 39 23.03 -18.24 17.76
C ALA A 39 23.23 -18.85 16.38
N LEU A 40 22.51 -18.29 15.38
CA LEU A 40 22.84 -18.52 13.98
C LEU A 40 24.33 -18.20 13.79
N SER A 41 25.05 -19.10 13.13
CA SER A 41 26.49 -18.93 12.99
C SER A 41 26.77 -17.66 12.18
N GLU A 42 27.72 -16.84 12.63
CA GLU A 42 27.94 -15.49 12.06
C GLU A 42 28.25 -15.52 10.56
N THR A 43 28.76 -16.65 10.09
CA THR A 43 29.00 -16.98 8.68
C THR A 43 27.73 -17.03 7.83
N GLU A 44 26.61 -17.54 8.37
CA GLU A 44 25.34 -17.68 7.62
C GLU A 44 24.72 -16.32 7.31
N THR A 45 24.66 -15.42 8.29
CA THR A 45 24.13 -14.05 8.15
C THR A 45 24.91 -13.22 7.12
N LEU A 46 26.20 -13.50 6.95
CA LEU A 46 27.06 -12.86 5.95
C LEU A 46 27.09 -13.59 4.59
N ASN A 47 26.57 -14.81 4.49
CA ASN A 47 26.52 -15.61 3.26
C ASN A 47 25.22 -15.46 2.45
N TYR A 48 24.17 -14.83 2.99
CA TYR A 48 22.96 -14.51 2.20
C TYR A 48 23.29 -13.73 0.92
N ASP A 49 22.67 -14.10 -0.21
CA ASP A 49 22.85 -13.39 -1.47
C ASP A 49 22.52 -11.90 -1.28
N ARG A 50 23.29 -11.04 -1.93
CA ARG A 50 23.07 -9.58 -1.95
C ARG A 50 21.64 -9.22 -2.37
N LYS A 51 20.96 -10.09 -3.15
CA LYS A 51 19.53 -9.95 -3.48
C LYS A 51 18.61 -10.21 -2.29
N GLN A 52 18.82 -11.30 -1.53
CA GLN A 52 17.98 -11.69 -0.38
C GLN A 52 17.98 -10.61 0.71
N ARG A 53 19.11 -9.92 0.92
CA ARG A 53 19.26 -8.78 1.86
C ARG A 53 18.42 -7.54 1.49
N PHE A 54 17.73 -7.55 0.35
CA PHE A 54 16.87 -6.47 -0.12
C PHE A 54 15.39 -6.87 -0.22
N GLU A 55 15.05 -8.08 0.23
CA GLU A 55 13.69 -8.61 0.25
C GLU A 55 13.14 -8.63 1.67
N LEU A 56 11.82 -8.43 1.79
CA LEU A 56 11.11 -8.46 3.05
C LEU A 56 10.88 -9.89 3.50
N GLN A 57 11.25 -10.19 4.75
CA GLN A 57 11.08 -11.52 5.37
C GLN A 57 9.59 -11.80 5.70
N GLU A 58 9.23 -12.98 6.18
CA GLU A 58 7.81 -13.33 6.38
C GLU A 58 7.21 -12.61 7.59
N SER A 59 7.98 -12.45 8.66
CA SER A 59 7.65 -11.56 9.78
C SER A 59 8.47 -10.27 9.78
N TYR A 60 7.98 -9.22 10.44
CA TYR A 60 8.72 -7.96 10.53
C TYR A 60 10.00 -8.09 11.39
N ASP A 61 9.94 -8.85 12.48
CA ASP A 61 11.07 -9.03 13.41
C ASP A 61 12.24 -9.80 12.75
N GLU A 62 11.98 -10.70 11.80
CA GLU A 62 13.03 -11.37 11.00
C GLU A 62 13.93 -10.38 10.25
N ASN A 63 13.39 -9.25 9.75
CA ASN A 63 14.19 -8.30 8.98
C ASN A 63 15.35 -7.70 9.77
N PHE A 64 15.25 -7.60 11.11
CA PHE A 64 16.32 -7.07 11.94
C PHE A 64 17.61 -7.92 11.84
N THR A 65 17.50 -9.21 11.51
CA THR A 65 18.65 -10.11 11.37
C THR A 65 19.44 -9.87 10.07
N LEU A 66 18.86 -9.21 9.07
CA LEU A 66 19.46 -8.95 7.75
C LEU A 66 19.67 -7.45 7.46
N TYR A 67 19.12 -6.56 8.27
CA TYR A 67 19.12 -5.11 8.01
C TYR A 67 20.42 -4.43 8.45
N LEU A 68 21.35 -4.31 7.51
CA LEU A 68 22.70 -3.73 7.74
C LEU A 68 22.73 -2.39 8.52
N PRO A 69 21.87 -1.39 8.27
CA PRO A 69 21.90 -0.13 9.04
C PRO A 69 21.64 -0.30 10.54
N TYR A 70 20.90 -1.35 10.94
CA TYR A 70 20.68 -1.72 12.34
C TYR A 70 21.81 -2.60 12.88
N LEU A 71 22.31 -3.54 12.07
CA LEU A 71 23.38 -4.46 12.47
C LEU A 71 24.73 -3.77 12.66
N LEU A 72 25.06 -2.75 11.86
CA LEU A 72 26.37 -2.09 11.89
C LEU A 72 26.66 -1.38 13.23
N PRO A 73 25.78 -0.52 13.78
CA PRO A 73 25.97 0.04 15.12
C PRO A 73 26.06 -1.03 16.20
N SER A 74 25.21 -2.06 16.15
CA SER A 74 25.26 -3.18 17.10
C SER A 74 26.60 -3.94 17.05
N TYR A 75 27.20 -4.09 15.87
CA TYR A 75 28.49 -4.75 15.68
C TYR A 75 29.65 -3.90 16.20
N HIS A 76 29.64 -2.59 15.92
CA HIS A 76 30.62 -1.66 16.47
C HIS A 76 30.57 -1.66 18.00
N ASN A 77 29.38 -1.55 18.60
CA ASN A 77 29.21 -1.54 20.06
C ASN A 77 29.71 -2.82 20.74
N ARG A 78 29.54 -4.00 20.11
CA ARG A 78 30.10 -5.25 20.64
C ARG A 78 31.63 -5.27 20.58
N ARG A 79 32.23 -4.91 19.45
CA ARG A 79 33.70 -4.81 19.34
C ARG A 79 34.30 -3.81 20.34
N PHE A 80 33.63 -2.70 20.62
CA PHE A 80 34.09 -1.75 21.64
C PHE A 80 33.88 -2.26 23.07
N ALA A 81 32.88 -3.10 23.34
CA ALA A 81 32.73 -3.76 24.63
C ALA A 81 33.83 -4.82 24.87
N ASP A 82 34.17 -5.60 23.85
CA ASP A 82 35.25 -6.59 23.92
C ASP A 82 36.65 -5.95 23.94
N ALA A 83 36.82 -4.78 23.29
CA ALA A 83 38.06 -4.00 23.28
C ALA A 83 38.23 -3.08 24.50
N LEU A 84 37.29 -3.03 25.45
CA LEU A 84 37.48 -2.33 26.72
C LEU A 84 38.37 -3.09 27.73
N ASP A 85 38.82 -4.29 27.36
CA ASP A 85 39.83 -5.07 28.10
C ASP A 85 41.26 -4.87 27.55
N ASP A 86 41.45 -4.12 26.46
CA ASP A 86 42.79 -3.80 25.90
C ASP A 86 42.87 -2.35 25.35
N ASP A 87 43.75 -1.57 25.97
CA ASP A 87 43.72 -0.10 26.02
C ASP A 87 44.02 0.60 24.67
N LEU A 88 43.02 1.22 24.01
CA LEU A 88 43.25 2.29 23.00
C LEU A 88 42.01 3.13 22.65
N SER A 89 41.89 4.31 23.26
CA SER A 89 40.87 5.31 22.92
C SER A 89 41.18 6.03 21.60
N THR A 90 40.30 5.89 20.61
CA THR A 90 40.19 6.82 19.46
C THR A 90 38.74 7.25 19.27
N VAL A 91 38.38 8.37 19.91
CA VAL A 91 37.02 8.92 19.89
C VAL A 91 36.64 9.41 18.49
N LEU A 92 35.65 8.76 17.89
CA LEU A 92 34.73 9.37 16.93
C LEU A 92 33.40 9.54 17.65
N ASP A 93 32.98 10.79 17.86
CA ASP A 93 31.67 11.13 18.44
C ASP A 93 30.53 10.81 17.44
N GLU A 94 30.22 9.53 17.24
CA GLU A 94 28.89 9.15 16.78
C GLU A 94 27.93 9.18 18.00
N PRO A 95 26.75 9.84 17.89
CA PRO A 95 25.85 9.97 19.02
C PRO A 95 25.33 8.59 19.43
N TYR A 96 25.66 8.20 20.65
CA TYR A 96 25.27 6.93 21.28
C TYR A 96 23.78 6.62 21.05
N ALA A 97 23.51 5.66 20.16
CA ALA A 97 22.22 4.99 20.14
C ALA A 97 22.08 4.23 21.46
N SER A 98 21.15 4.65 22.31
CA SER A 98 20.81 3.97 23.56
C SER A 98 20.52 2.49 23.32
N ASN A 99 20.76 1.65 24.33
CA ASN A 99 20.43 0.23 24.37
C ASN A 99 18.89 -0.02 24.40
N ASP A 100 18.14 0.62 23.51
CA ASP A 100 16.73 0.33 23.28
C ASP A 100 16.61 -0.95 22.46
N HIS A 101 16.47 -2.05 23.20
CA HIS A 101 15.98 -3.32 22.66
C HIS A 101 14.80 -3.07 21.70
N PRO A 102 14.68 -3.86 20.61
CA PRO A 102 13.55 -3.76 19.68
C PRO A 102 12.19 -3.89 20.38
N SER A 103 12.14 -4.53 21.55
CA SER A 103 10.95 -4.71 22.40
C SER A 103 10.34 -3.42 22.99
N ARG A 104 10.90 -2.24 22.72
CA ARG A 104 10.29 -0.94 23.06
C ARG A 104 9.73 -0.18 21.86
N ARG A 105 10.06 -0.57 20.63
CA ARG A 105 9.71 0.21 19.44
C ARG A 105 8.26 -0.05 19.05
N GLN A 106 7.55 1.02 18.69
CA GLN A 106 6.15 0.96 18.32
C GLN A 106 5.92 1.51 16.90
N ILE A 107 5.07 0.83 16.15
CA ILE A 107 4.61 1.24 14.82
C ILE A 107 3.09 1.32 14.89
N MET A 108 2.52 2.47 14.55
CA MET A 108 1.08 2.77 14.64
C MET A 108 0.49 2.52 16.05
N GLY A 109 1.30 2.75 17.10
CA GLY A 109 0.95 2.49 18.50
C GLY A 109 0.99 1.01 18.92
N LYS A 110 1.48 0.12 18.06
CA LYS A 110 1.57 -1.34 18.28
C LYS A 110 3.02 -1.78 18.38
N HIS A 111 3.30 -2.80 19.19
CA HIS A 111 4.63 -3.41 19.31
C HIS A 111 5.07 -4.09 18.00
N THR A 112 6.37 -4.07 17.66
CA THR A 112 6.88 -4.58 16.37
C THR A 112 6.51 -6.05 16.10
N SER A 113 6.56 -6.89 17.13
CA SER A 113 6.29 -8.33 17.02
C SER A 113 4.85 -8.70 16.65
N LEU A 114 3.91 -7.75 16.69
CA LEU A 114 2.55 -7.98 16.21
C LEU A 114 2.47 -8.01 14.68
N PHE A 115 3.46 -7.41 13.99
CA PHE A 115 3.54 -7.31 12.53
C PHE A 115 4.20 -8.55 11.90
N ASN A 116 3.68 -9.73 12.24
CA ASN A 116 4.19 -11.03 11.82
C ASN A 116 3.54 -11.59 10.53
N VAL A 117 2.77 -10.79 9.79
CA VAL A 117 2.10 -11.20 8.55
C VAL A 117 2.52 -10.28 7.41
N LYS A 118 3.37 -10.77 6.48
CA LYS A 118 3.62 -10.09 5.21
C LYS A 118 2.44 -10.28 4.25
N ARG A 119 1.93 -9.17 3.71
CA ARG A 119 0.89 -9.11 2.66
C ARG A 119 1.52 -8.77 1.32
N GLU A 120 1.12 -9.47 0.25
CA GLU A 120 1.52 -9.18 -1.14
C GLU A 120 0.31 -8.76 -1.99
N TYR A 121 0.01 -7.47 -2.01
CA TYR A 121 -1.07 -6.94 -2.85
C TYR A 121 -0.65 -6.87 -4.31
N VAL A 122 -1.44 -7.48 -5.20
CA VAL A 122 -1.14 -7.53 -6.64
C VAL A 122 -1.96 -6.49 -7.39
N ILE A 123 -1.29 -5.61 -8.14
CA ILE A 123 -1.90 -4.57 -8.98
C ILE A 123 -1.99 -5.06 -10.42
N VAL A 124 -3.21 -5.09 -10.97
CA VAL A 124 -3.53 -5.68 -12.27
C VAL A 124 -4.24 -4.66 -13.17
N GLY A 125 -3.71 -4.42 -14.36
CA GLY A 125 -4.39 -3.62 -15.40
C GLY A 125 -5.38 -4.47 -16.21
N GLU A 126 -6.55 -3.93 -16.55
CA GLU A 126 -7.45 -4.52 -17.54
C GLU A 126 -7.26 -3.86 -18.92
N LEU A 127 -7.01 -4.66 -19.94
CA LEU A 127 -6.83 -4.21 -21.32
C LEU A 127 -8.03 -3.35 -21.78
N MET A 128 -7.75 -2.24 -22.46
CA MET A 128 -8.70 -1.21 -22.90
C MET A 128 -9.36 -0.36 -21.78
N LYS A 129 -9.12 -0.61 -20.49
CA LYS A 129 -9.61 0.25 -19.40
C LYS A 129 -8.48 1.02 -18.73
N SER A 130 -8.78 2.22 -18.24
CA SER A 130 -7.87 3.06 -17.45
C SER A 130 -7.91 2.77 -15.94
N SER A 131 -8.58 1.68 -15.53
CA SER A 131 -8.72 1.26 -14.14
C SER A 131 -7.87 0.02 -13.85
N ASN A 132 -7.19 0.01 -12.71
CA ASN A 132 -6.45 -1.17 -12.23
C ASN A 132 -7.19 -1.83 -11.07
N TYR A 133 -7.24 -3.15 -11.09
CA TYR A 133 -7.70 -3.97 -9.97
C TYR A 133 -6.56 -4.23 -8.99
N VAL A 134 -6.89 -4.35 -7.70
CA VAL A 134 -5.95 -4.70 -6.64
C VAL A 134 -6.46 -5.93 -5.94
N PHE A 135 -5.66 -7.00 -5.90
CA PHE A 135 -6.00 -8.25 -5.21
C PHE A 135 -5.20 -8.38 -3.90
N PRO A 136 -5.74 -9.03 -2.85
CA PRO A 136 -5.05 -9.21 -1.57
C PRO A 136 -3.88 -10.20 -1.62
N SER A 137 -3.84 -11.05 -2.66
CA SER A 137 -2.78 -12.03 -2.94
C SER A 137 -2.77 -12.40 -4.42
N ARG A 138 -1.74 -13.14 -4.86
CA ARG A 138 -1.64 -13.67 -6.23
C ARG A 138 -2.67 -14.76 -6.49
N GLU A 139 -2.90 -15.60 -5.50
CA GLU A 139 -3.85 -16.71 -5.51
C GLU A 139 -5.29 -16.19 -5.69
N SER A 140 -5.61 -15.07 -5.04
CA SER A 140 -6.90 -14.38 -5.20
C SER A 140 -7.09 -13.86 -6.65
N PHE A 141 -6.02 -13.38 -7.30
CA PHE A 141 -6.05 -13.01 -8.72
C PHE A 141 -6.15 -14.22 -9.66
N GLU A 142 -5.51 -15.36 -9.35
CA GLU A 142 -5.69 -16.59 -10.12
C GLU A 142 -7.13 -17.10 -10.03
N LEU A 143 -7.71 -17.14 -8.83
CA LEU A 143 -9.12 -17.49 -8.61
C LEU A 143 -10.06 -16.55 -9.37
N PHE A 144 -9.81 -15.23 -9.36
CA PHE A 144 -10.55 -14.27 -10.17
C PHE A 144 -10.56 -14.65 -11.66
N LYS A 145 -9.40 -14.95 -12.25
CA LYS A 145 -9.31 -15.35 -13.66
C LYS A 145 -10.12 -16.62 -13.95
N GLN A 146 -10.05 -17.63 -13.07
CA GLN A 146 -10.84 -18.86 -13.20
C GLN A 146 -12.36 -18.59 -13.15
N LEU A 147 -12.82 -17.78 -12.18
CA LEU A 147 -14.23 -17.42 -12.03
C LEU A 147 -14.75 -16.60 -13.23
N ARG A 148 -13.95 -15.67 -13.76
CA ARG A 148 -14.31 -14.86 -14.93
C ARG A 148 -14.43 -15.71 -16.20
N ASN A 149 -13.52 -16.67 -16.41
CA ASN A 149 -13.58 -17.60 -17.55
C ASN A 149 -14.82 -18.52 -17.49
N ASN A 150 -15.19 -18.99 -16.29
CA ASN A 150 -16.33 -19.89 -16.09
C ASN A 150 -17.69 -19.19 -15.89
N SER A 151 -17.71 -17.85 -15.85
CA SER A 151 -18.89 -17.03 -15.51
C SER A 151 -20.19 -17.40 -16.24
N LYS A 152 -20.14 -17.66 -17.56
CA LYS A 152 -21.32 -18.08 -18.34
C LYS A 152 -21.89 -19.44 -17.92
N LYS A 153 -21.03 -20.37 -17.48
CA LYS A 153 -21.44 -21.70 -17.00
C LYS A 153 -22.07 -21.60 -15.61
N ILE A 154 -21.46 -20.81 -14.71
CA ILE A 154 -21.88 -20.67 -13.31
C ILE A 154 -23.24 -19.96 -13.18
N ARG A 155 -23.53 -18.99 -14.05
CA ARG A 155 -24.80 -18.23 -13.99
C ARG A 155 -26.01 -18.92 -14.62
N LYS A 156 -25.82 -19.98 -15.39
CA LYS A 156 -26.94 -20.61 -16.12
C LYS A 156 -27.92 -21.24 -15.12
N GLY A 157 -29.10 -20.64 -14.98
CA GLY A 157 -30.15 -21.11 -14.08
C GLY A 157 -29.95 -20.74 -12.61
N SER A 158 -29.17 -19.72 -12.26
CA SER A 158 -29.16 -19.17 -10.89
C SER A 158 -29.52 -17.68 -10.86
N VAL A 159 -30.20 -17.27 -9.80
CA VAL A 159 -30.74 -15.92 -9.58
C VAL A 159 -30.40 -15.50 -8.15
N ILE A 160 -30.11 -14.22 -7.94
CA ILE A 160 -29.91 -13.62 -6.62
C ILE A 160 -31.21 -12.95 -6.19
N THR A 161 -31.68 -13.23 -4.97
CA THR A 161 -32.83 -12.54 -4.38
C THR A 161 -32.44 -11.89 -3.06
N TYR A 162 -33.16 -10.82 -2.71
CA TYR A 162 -33.05 -10.11 -1.44
C TYR A 162 -34.41 -10.13 -0.73
N ASP A 163 -34.47 -10.69 0.47
CA ASP A 163 -35.70 -10.69 1.27
C ASP A 163 -36.09 -9.27 1.75
N SER A 164 -37.22 -9.18 2.46
CA SER A 164 -37.72 -7.93 3.03
C SER A 164 -36.80 -7.32 4.10
N ALA A 165 -35.99 -8.12 4.79
CA ALA A 165 -34.96 -7.67 5.73
C ALA A 165 -33.63 -7.27 5.05
N GLY A 166 -33.47 -7.59 3.75
CA GLY A 166 -32.25 -7.33 2.99
C GLY A 166 -31.25 -8.49 2.99
N THR A 167 -31.60 -9.65 3.55
CA THR A 167 -30.78 -10.86 3.48
C THR A 167 -30.69 -11.34 2.04
N ILE A 168 -29.47 -11.62 1.59
CA ILE A 168 -29.20 -12.04 0.21
C ILE A 168 -29.20 -13.58 0.11
N ARG A 169 -29.88 -14.11 -0.90
CA ARG A 169 -30.00 -15.55 -1.19
C ARG A 169 -29.68 -15.84 -2.65
N LYS A 170 -29.20 -17.06 -2.92
CA LYS A 170 -28.97 -17.56 -4.27
C LYS A 170 -29.92 -18.73 -4.55
N MET A 171 -30.88 -18.52 -5.44
CA MET A 171 -31.71 -19.58 -5.99
C MET A 171 -30.97 -20.26 -7.16
N SER A 172 -31.10 -21.58 -7.29
CA SER A 172 -30.43 -22.37 -8.34
C SER A 172 -31.43 -23.32 -9.02
N ASN A 173 -31.20 -23.62 -10.29
CA ASN A 173 -32.14 -24.30 -11.21
C ASN A 173 -33.48 -23.56 -11.38
N VAL A 174 -33.44 -22.23 -11.34
CA VAL A 174 -34.61 -21.34 -11.26
C VAL A 174 -35.42 -21.34 -12.56
N THR A 175 -36.72 -21.59 -12.44
CA THR A 175 -37.75 -21.50 -13.49
C THR A 175 -38.37 -20.10 -13.57
N LYS A 176 -39.27 -19.85 -14.53
CA LYS A 176 -39.98 -18.55 -14.62
C LYS A 176 -41.08 -18.43 -13.57
N GLU A 177 -41.55 -19.56 -13.07
CA GLU A 177 -42.55 -19.69 -12.01
C GLU A 177 -41.92 -19.27 -10.68
N ASP A 178 -40.74 -19.79 -10.34
CA ASP A 178 -40.01 -19.47 -9.10
C ASP A 178 -39.71 -17.96 -8.97
N ILE A 179 -39.36 -17.29 -10.08
CA ILE A 179 -39.09 -15.84 -10.12
C ILE A 179 -40.38 -15.05 -9.79
N LYS A 180 -41.53 -15.50 -10.29
CA LYS A 180 -42.83 -14.86 -10.01
C LYS A 180 -43.24 -15.08 -8.56
N GLU A 181 -43.01 -16.27 -8.02
CA GLU A 181 -43.28 -16.59 -6.61
C GLU A 181 -42.45 -15.71 -5.68
N ALA A 182 -41.12 -15.61 -5.90
CA ALA A 182 -40.24 -14.73 -5.14
C ALA A 182 -40.66 -13.24 -5.23
N THR A 183 -41.07 -12.77 -6.42
CA THR A 183 -41.59 -11.41 -6.57
C THR A 183 -42.91 -11.20 -5.82
N SER A 184 -43.76 -12.23 -5.74
CA SER A 184 -45.04 -12.18 -5.01
C SER A 184 -44.89 -12.24 -3.48
N SER A 185 -43.80 -12.83 -2.97
CA SER A 185 -43.46 -12.87 -1.54
C SER A 185 -42.68 -11.63 -1.05
N HIS A 186 -42.65 -10.57 -1.85
CA HIS A 186 -41.90 -9.32 -1.62
C HIS A 186 -40.36 -9.48 -1.61
N GLU A 187 -39.81 -10.54 -2.18
CA GLU A 187 -38.37 -10.60 -2.48
C GLU A 187 -38.03 -9.74 -3.71
N VAL A 188 -36.85 -9.11 -3.69
CA VAL A 188 -36.32 -8.33 -4.82
C VAL A 188 -35.30 -9.17 -5.57
N VAL A 189 -35.58 -9.44 -6.84
CA VAL A 189 -34.69 -10.15 -7.76
C VAL A 189 -33.59 -9.20 -8.26
N ASP A 190 -32.35 -9.67 -8.24
CA ASP A 190 -31.18 -8.92 -8.72
C ASP A 190 -30.62 -9.54 -10.02
N GLU A 191 -30.95 -8.89 -11.13
CA GLU A 191 -30.51 -9.28 -12.48
C GLU A 191 -29.14 -8.67 -12.88
N ARG A 192 -28.47 -7.93 -11.98
CA ARG A 192 -27.23 -7.20 -12.31
C ARG A 192 -26.03 -8.11 -12.52
N ASN A 193 -25.04 -7.56 -13.21
CA ASN A 193 -23.86 -8.28 -13.67
C ASN A 193 -22.72 -8.31 -12.63
N HIS A 194 -22.90 -9.06 -11.54
CA HIS A 194 -21.90 -9.14 -10.45
C HIS A 194 -20.51 -9.61 -10.93
N LEU A 195 -19.44 -8.97 -10.47
CA LEU A 195 -18.07 -9.21 -10.95
C LEU A 195 -17.63 -10.68 -10.84
N VAL A 196 -17.96 -11.30 -9.70
CA VAL A 196 -17.75 -12.72 -9.36
C VAL A 196 -19.05 -13.35 -8.81
N PRO A 197 -19.18 -14.68 -8.74
CA PRO A 197 -20.37 -15.31 -8.16
C PRO A 197 -20.53 -14.99 -6.66
N LEU A 198 -21.78 -14.87 -6.22
CA LEU A 198 -22.14 -14.42 -4.86
C LEU A 198 -21.51 -15.28 -3.76
N GLU A 199 -21.47 -16.60 -3.95
CA GLU A 199 -20.92 -17.56 -2.98
C GLU A 199 -19.41 -17.36 -2.68
N TYR A 200 -18.66 -16.74 -3.61
CA TYR A 200 -17.28 -16.33 -3.40
C TYR A 200 -17.21 -14.91 -2.82
N LYS A 201 -18.08 -14.02 -3.29
CA LYS A 201 -18.16 -12.62 -2.89
C LYS A 201 -18.45 -12.45 -1.39
N LEU A 202 -19.39 -13.23 -0.84
CA LEU A 202 -19.71 -13.26 0.59
C LEU A 202 -18.54 -13.72 1.48
N LYS A 203 -17.59 -14.46 0.89
CA LYS A 203 -16.36 -14.92 1.56
C LYS A 203 -15.15 -14.01 1.29
N GLY A 204 -15.33 -12.93 0.52
CA GLY A 204 -14.24 -12.06 0.05
C GLY A 204 -13.26 -12.73 -0.94
N LEU A 205 -13.62 -13.86 -1.55
CA LEU A 205 -12.71 -14.69 -2.33
C LEU A 205 -12.75 -14.37 -3.84
N GLY A 206 -11.58 -14.35 -4.47
CA GLY A 206 -11.45 -14.19 -5.92
C GLY A 206 -11.95 -12.85 -6.46
N MET A 207 -12.21 -11.87 -5.59
CA MET A 207 -12.62 -10.52 -5.94
C MET A 207 -11.48 -9.53 -5.65
N PRO A 208 -11.36 -8.43 -6.41
CA PRO A 208 -10.43 -7.38 -6.06
C PRO A 208 -10.83 -6.74 -4.73
N LEU A 209 -9.84 -6.33 -3.94
CA LEU A 209 -10.03 -5.44 -2.80
C LEU A 209 -10.39 -4.02 -3.27
N PHE A 210 -9.66 -3.51 -4.27
CA PHE A 210 -9.91 -2.19 -4.86
C PHE A 210 -10.03 -2.25 -6.39
N ARG A 211 -10.88 -1.38 -6.94
CA ARG A 211 -10.77 -0.84 -8.30
C ARG A 211 -10.22 0.57 -8.19
N THR A 212 -9.00 0.77 -8.63
CA THR A 212 -8.35 2.08 -8.68
C THR A 212 -8.55 2.72 -10.05
N PHE A 213 -8.79 4.03 -10.09
CA PHE A 213 -8.83 4.77 -11.36
C PHE A 213 -8.34 6.20 -11.15
N VAL A 214 -7.80 6.79 -12.22
CA VAL A 214 -7.48 8.21 -12.27
C VAL A 214 -8.45 8.91 -13.22
N PRO A 215 -9.17 9.97 -12.77
CA PRO A 215 -10.04 10.75 -13.64
C PRO A 215 -9.30 11.31 -14.86
N TYR A 216 -9.94 11.22 -16.02
CA TYR A 216 -9.42 11.77 -17.25
C TYR A 216 -9.23 13.30 -17.15
N LEU A 217 -8.05 13.79 -17.53
CA LEU A 217 -7.61 15.18 -17.39
C LEU A 217 -7.60 15.71 -15.93
N SER A 218 -7.35 14.86 -14.93
CA SER A 218 -7.25 15.27 -13.52
C SER A 218 -6.26 16.42 -13.25
N SER A 219 -5.19 16.54 -14.05
CA SER A 219 -4.23 17.66 -13.98
C SER A 219 -4.78 19.01 -14.48
N PHE A 220 -5.83 19.01 -15.30
CA PHE A 220 -6.41 20.21 -15.92
C PHE A 220 -7.77 20.59 -15.31
N LYS A 221 -8.55 19.61 -14.86
CA LYS A 221 -9.85 19.84 -14.22
C LYS A 221 -9.64 20.31 -12.78
N LYS A 222 -9.93 21.59 -12.53
CA LYS A 222 -9.95 22.17 -11.18
C LYS A 222 -10.86 21.34 -10.27
N ASN A 223 -10.39 21.05 -9.05
CA ASN A 223 -11.07 20.22 -8.04
C ASN A 223 -11.30 18.75 -8.42
N SER A 224 -10.70 18.24 -9.51
CA SER A 224 -10.67 16.79 -9.76
C SER A 224 -9.81 16.07 -8.71
N PRO A 225 -10.18 14.86 -8.27
CA PRO A 225 -9.22 14.00 -7.59
C PRO A 225 -8.09 13.59 -8.53
N PHE A 226 -6.90 13.38 -7.95
CA PHE A 226 -5.73 12.83 -8.61
C PHE A 226 -5.88 11.32 -8.83
N MET A 227 -6.45 10.61 -7.85
CA MET A 227 -6.69 9.17 -7.90
C MET A 227 -7.87 8.83 -6.98
N VAL A 228 -8.64 7.80 -7.34
CA VAL A 228 -9.75 7.28 -6.53
C VAL A 228 -9.56 5.77 -6.34
N PHE A 229 -9.72 5.32 -5.09
CA PHE A 229 -9.74 3.92 -4.69
C PHE A 229 -11.19 3.57 -4.38
N ALA A 230 -11.85 2.83 -5.27
CA ALA A 230 -13.15 2.25 -4.99
C ALA A 230 -12.95 0.86 -4.37
N LYS A 231 -13.40 0.65 -3.13
CA LYS A 231 -13.36 -0.67 -2.48
C LYS A 231 -14.56 -1.49 -2.88
N TYR A 232 -14.36 -2.77 -3.14
CA TYR A 232 -15.47 -3.69 -3.38
C TYR A 232 -16.23 -4.02 -2.09
N ARG A 233 -17.51 -4.30 -2.24
CA ARG A 233 -18.42 -4.75 -1.19
C ARG A 233 -18.56 -6.26 -1.28
N GLU A 234 -18.30 -6.97 -0.20
CA GLU A 234 -18.59 -8.41 -0.06
C GLU A 234 -20.11 -8.67 -0.12
N ILE A 235 -20.91 -7.74 0.43
CA ILE A 235 -22.38 -7.72 0.30
C ILE A 235 -22.79 -6.56 -0.62
N PRO A 236 -23.23 -6.83 -1.88
CA PRO A 236 -23.71 -5.78 -2.79
C PRO A 236 -25.00 -5.12 -2.30
N LEU A 237 -25.19 -3.84 -2.64
CA LEU A 237 -26.40 -3.08 -2.30
C LEU A 237 -27.64 -3.67 -2.99
N LYS A 238 -28.75 -3.79 -2.27
CA LYS A 238 -30.05 -4.24 -2.81
C LYS A 238 -30.48 -3.38 -4.02
N PRO A 239 -31.04 -3.96 -5.11
CA PRO A 239 -31.62 -3.19 -6.21
C PRO A 239 -32.71 -2.24 -5.72
N VAL A 240 -32.82 -1.06 -6.34
CA VAL A 240 -33.88 -0.08 -6.02
C VAL A 240 -34.78 0.01 -7.24
N LEU A 241 -35.93 -0.68 -7.20
CA LEU A 241 -36.83 -0.77 -8.35
C LEU A 241 -37.83 0.40 -8.37
N ASP A 242 -38.12 0.93 -9.56
CA ASP A 242 -39.25 1.84 -9.78
C ASP A 242 -40.60 1.10 -9.86
N ALA A 243 -41.68 1.87 -10.04
CA ALA A 243 -43.04 1.32 -10.19
C ALA A 243 -43.23 0.41 -11.43
N ASN A 244 -42.27 0.37 -12.35
CA ASN A 244 -42.26 -0.50 -13.53
C ASN A 244 -41.32 -1.71 -13.34
N GLY A 245 -40.75 -1.91 -12.15
CA GLY A 245 -39.81 -3.00 -11.85
C GLY A 245 -38.39 -2.76 -12.36
N LYS A 246 -38.04 -1.55 -12.79
CA LYS A 246 -36.72 -1.22 -13.35
C LYS A 246 -35.79 -0.69 -12.25
N ASP A 247 -34.57 -1.21 -12.15
CA ASP A 247 -33.58 -0.70 -11.19
C ASP A 247 -33.15 0.75 -11.55
N ILE A 248 -33.47 1.68 -10.64
CA ILE A 248 -33.09 3.10 -10.71
C ILE A 248 -31.80 3.41 -9.93
N SER A 249 -31.21 2.43 -9.23
CA SER A 249 -29.87 2.58 -8.64
C SER A 249 -28.76 2.57 -9.71
N ILE A 250 -29.07 2.09 -10.91
CA ILE A 250 -28.19 2.12 -12.08
C ILE A 250 -28.44 3.42 -12.87
N ASP A 251 -28.00 4.53 -12.31
CA ASP A 251 -27.80 5.75 -13.10
C ASP A 251 -26.65 5.51 -14.09
N LYS A 252 -26.94 5.70 -15.39
CA LYS A 252 -26.00 5.43 -16.48
C LYS A 252 -24.94 6.52 -16.65
N ASP A 253 -25.17 7.70 -16.07
CA ASP A 253 -24.24 8.83 -16.11
C ASP A 253 -23.27 8.83 -14.91
N THR A 254 -23.55 8.02 -13.88
CA THR A 254 -22.60 7.71 -12.80
C THR A 254 -22.00 6.30 -12.95
N ASP A 255 -21.09 5.96 -12.02
CA ASP A 255 -20.29 4.74 -12.07
C ASP A 255 -21.17 3.47 -11.96
N PRO A 256 -21.26 2.63 -13.02
CA PRO A 256 -22.23 1.54 -13.09
C PRO A 256 -21.96 0.42 -12.09
N ASP A 257 -20.76 0.38 -11.49
CA ASP A 257 -20.35 -0.60 -10.48
C ASP A 257 -20.65 -0.12 -9.03
N ASN A 258 -21.35 1.01 -8.84
CA ASN A 258 -21.65 1.61 -7.52
C ASN A 258 -22.44 0.68 -6.56
N TYR A 259 -23.16 -0.31 -7.08
CA TYR A 259 -23.84 -1.32 -6.25
C TYR A 259 -22.89 -2.40 -5.70
N GLU A 260 -21.74 -2.63 -6.35
CA GLU A 260 -20.68 -3.54 -5.89
C GLU A 260 -19.51 -2.82 -5.19
N THR A 261 -19.43 -1.49 -5.26
CA THR A 261 -18.26 -0.71 -4.81
C THR A 261 -18.65 0.51 -3.99
N TYR A 262 -17.67 1.17 -3.38
CA TYR A 262 -17.79 2.50 -2.79
C TYR A 262 -16.45 3.25 -2.83
N PRO A 263 -16.44 4.59 -2.88
CA PRO A 263 -15.21 5.35 -2.74
C PRO A 263 -14.65 5.12 -1.32
N PHE A 264 -13.53 4.41 -1.22
CA PHE A 264 -12.84 4.16 0.06
C PHE A 264 -11.77 5.21 0.33
N CYS A 265 -11.03 5.64 -0.71
CA CYS A 265 -10.09 6.74 -0.61
C CYS A 265 -10.15 7.64 -1.83
N THR A 266 -10.35 8.94 -1.59
CA THR A 266 -10.26 9.99 -2.63
C THR A 266 -8.99 10.79 -2.40
N VAL A 267 -8.11 10.89 -3.40
CA VAL A 267 -6.81 11.56 -3.25
C VAL A 267 -6.79 12.85 -4.05
N ASN A 268 -6.53 13.98 -3.40
CA ASN A 268 -6.32 15.27 -4.05
C ASN A 268 -4.83 15.66 -4.00
N SER A 269 -4.25 16.07 -5.13
CA SER A 269 -2.86 16.52 -5.20
C SER A 269 -2.74 18.02 -5.48
N LYS A 270 -1.74 18.69 -4.91
CA LYS A 270 -1.41 20.09 -5.17
C LYS A 270 0.09 20.30 -5.24
N PHE A 271 0.54 20.92 -6.33
CA PHE A 271 1.94 21.29 -6.53
C PHE A 271 2.30 22.58 -5.81
N PHE A 272 3.47 22.57 -5.18
CA PHE A 272 4.21 23.75 -4.74
C PHE A 272 5.63 23.67 -5.32
N GLN A 273 6.46 24.68 -5.05
CA GLN A 273 7.81 24.77 -5.63
C GLN A 273 8.74 23.62 -5.21
N ASN A 274 8.85 23.35 -3.90
CA ASN A 274 9.81 22.38 -3.37
C ASN A 274 9.17 21.00 -3.07
N VAL A 275 7.84 20.96 -2.93
CA VAL A 275 7.08 19.73 -2.58
C VAL A 275 5.78 19.62 -3.37
N ARG A 276 5.33 18.39 -3.57
CA ARG A 276 3.98 18.05 -4.02
C ARG A 276 3.20 17.48 -2.84
N ARG A 277 2.07 18.10 -2.51
CA ARG A 277 1.19 17.65 -1.44
C ARG A 277 0.13 16.70 -1.98
N PHE A 278 -0.16 15.66 -1.23
CA PHE A 278 -1.35 14.82 -1.38
C PHE A 278 -2.16 14.87 -0.09
N ILE A 279 -3.48 14.91 -0.23
CA ILE A 279 -4.43 14.69 0.87
C ILE A 279 -5.27 13.49 0.47
N PHE A 280 -5.22 12.45 1.29
CA PHE A 280 -6.02 11.24 1.19
C PHE A 280 -7.25 11.44 2.06
N HIS A 281 -8.43 11.27 1.49
CA HIS A 281 -9.73 11.35 2.18
C HIS A 281 -10.27 9.93 2.28
N PHE A 282 -10.19 9.34 3.46
CA PHE A 282 -10.66 7.98 3.71
C PHE A 282 -12.11 7.99 4.18
N HIS A 283 -12.93 7.21 3.48
CA HIS A 283 -14.36 7.08 3.74
C HIS A 283 -14.66 5.68 4.26
N MET A 284 -15.13 5.61 5.49
CA MET A 284 -15.49 4.35 6.12
C MET A 284 -16.99 4.12 5.88
N ASN A 285 -17.33 3.02 5.18
CA ASN A 285 -18.66 2.78 4.59
C ASN A 285 -19.80 2.70 5.63
N GLY A 286 -20.34 3.85 6.03
CA GLY A 286 -21.37 4.00 7.06
C GLY A 286 -20.84 4.16 8.49
N GLU A 287 -19.61 3.74 8.75
CA GLU A 287 -18.96 3.81 10.06
C GLU A 287 -18.21 5.14 10.22
N LYS A 288 -18.67 6.05 11.10
CA LYS A 288 -17.86 7.24 11.43
C LYS A 288 -16.75 6.89 12.43
N PRO A 289 -15.57 7.53 12.38
CA PRO A 289 -15.27 8.74 11.60
C PRO A 289 -14.45 8.51 10.31
N ASP A 290 -14.85 9.20 9.23
CA ASP A 290 -13.97 9.52 8.10
C ASP A 290 -12.73 10.29 8.59
N PHE A 291 -11.56 9.99 8.03
CA PHE A 291 -10.30 10.64 8.39
C PHE A 291 -9.47 11.03 7.16
N LYS A 292 -8.38 11.76 7.39
CA LYS A 292 -7.46 12.21 6.34
C LYS A 292 -6.02 11.87 6.69
N VAL A 293 -5.23 11.57 5.67
CA VAL A 293 -3.76 11.49 5.74
C VAL A 293 -3.17 12.53 4.81
N ILE A 294 -2.11 13.20 5.23
CA ILE A 294 -1.32 14.12 4.39
C ILE A 294 0.01 13.47 4.07
N MET A 295 0.40 13.55 2.81
CA MET A 295 1.74 13.19 2.35
C MET A 295 2.38 14.37 1.63
N PHE A 296 3.67 14.58 1.84
CA PHE A 296 4.49 15.50 1.06
C PHE A 296 5.58 14.73 0.33
N CYS A 297 5.49 14.69 -1.00
CA CYS A 297 6.58 14.23 -1.86
C CYS A 297 7.55 15.39 -2.08
N ASN A 298 8.85 15.14 -1.93
CA ASN A 298 9.86 16.11 -2.33
C ASN A 298 9.90 16.19 -3.86
N ASN A 299 10.00 17.41 -4.44
CA ASN A 299 10.02 17.55 -5.90
C ASN A 299 11.40 17.22 -6.51
N MET A 300 12.48 17.39 -5.73
CA MET A 300 13.87 17.28 -6.17
C MET A 300 14.58 16.01 -5.70
N LYS A 301 14.12 15.40 -4.60
CA LYS A 301 14.70 14.19 -4.00
C LYS A 301 13.69 13.04 -4.06
N PRO A 302 14.11 11.78 -4.29
CA PRO A 302 13.20 10.66 -4.51
C PRO A 302 12.66 10.09 -3.19
N TYR A 303 11.93 10.90 -2.43
CA TYR A 303 11.21 10.45 -1.23
C TYR A 303 9.92 11.24 -0.98
N ALA A 304 9.02 10.63 -0.22
CA ALA A 304 7.81 11.26 0.30
C ALA A 304 7.59 10.87 1.76
N ASP A 305 7.21 11.84 2.60
CA ASP A 305 6.94 11.62 4.01
C ASP A 305 5.44 11.80 4.31
N PHE A 306 4.93 11.01 5.25
CA PHE A 306 3.56 11.11 5.79
C PHE A 306 3.53 10.64 7.25
N ASN A 307 2.52 11.09 8.00
CA ASN A 307 2.25 10.59 9.34
C ASN A 307 0.98 9.71 9.32
N TYR A 308 0.98 8.63 10.09
CA TYR A 308 -0.22 7.81 10.32
C TYR A 308 -0.17 7.15 11.70
N LYS A 309 -1.26 7.28 12.48
CA LYS A 309 -1.39 6.73 13.84
C LYS A 309 -0.18 7.01 14.76
N GLY A 310 0.34 8.24 14.72
CA GLY A 310 1.50 8.66 15.52
C GLY A 310 2.86 8.20 15.00
N THR A 311 2.93 7.40 13.94
CA THR A 311 4.19 6.99 13.31
C THR A 311 4.50 7.87 12.09
N ARG A 312 5.75 8.34 12.03
CA ARG A 312 6.31 9.09 10.92
C ARG A 312 6.88 8.10 9.90
N PHE A 313 6.39 8.13 8.67
CA PHE A 313 6.80 7.21 7.60
C PHE A 313 7.47 7.98 6.46
N ARG A 314 8.47 7.34 5.83
CA ARG A 314 9.15 7.82 4.62
C ARG A 314 9.13 6.74 3.56
N VAL A 315 8.63 7.05 2.37
CA VAL A 315 8.78 6.20 1.18
C VAL A 315 9.96 6.70 0.39
N ILE A 316 11.01 5.88 0.26
CA ILE A 316 12.17 6.15 -0.62
C ILE A 316 11.98 5.48 -1.98
N GLY A 317 12.47 6.14 -3.03
CA GLY A 317 12.40 5.65 -4.42
C GLY A 317 11.35 6.25 -5.36
N PRO A 318 10.30 7.02 -4.95
CA PRO A 318 9.39 7.67 -5.91
C PRO A 318 10.11 8.56 -6.92
N ALA A 319 9.57 8.67 -8.13
CA ALA A 319 10.14 9.58 -9.14
C ALA A 319 10.03 11.04 -8.66
N THR A 320 11.11 11.80 -8.87
CA THR A 320 11.11 13.25 -8.68
C THR A 320 10.18 13.92 -9.69
N THR A 321 9.77 15.17 -9.44
CA THR A 321 8.85 15.91 -10.35
C THR A 321 9.50 17.15 -10.97
N THR A 322 10.82 17.18 -11.04
CA THR A 322 11.59 18.29 -11.64
C THR A 322 12.04 17.91 -13.05
N ILE A 323 12.16 18.91 -13.93
CA ILE A 323 12.07 18.84 -15.41
C ILE A 323 13.14 17.97 -16.14
N TYR A 324 14.10 17.39 -15.42
CA TYR A 324 15.11 16.52 -16.02
C TYR A 324 14.62 15.08 -16.07
N LEU A 325 14.77 14.42 -17.23
CA LEU A 325 14.53 12.99 -17.43
C LEU A 325 15.27 12.18 -16.35
N MET A 326 14.51 11.65 -15.39
CA MET A 326 15.00 10.78 -14.34
C MET A 326 14.54 9.36 -14.64
N SER A 327 15.45 8.39 -14.54
CA SER A 327 15.14 6.99 -14.77
C SER A 327 13.98 6.55 -13.85
N TYR A 328 12.94 5.96 -14.45
CA TYR A 328 11.87 5.30 -13.69
C TYR A 328 12.48 4.31 -12.71
N ASN A 329 12.13 4.44 -11.43
CA ASN A 329 12.58 3.51 -10.41
C ASN A 329 11.48 2.46 -10.15
N PRO A 330 11.69 1.19 -10.52
CA PRO A 330 10.70 0.13 -10.35
C PRO A 330 10.58 -0.39 -8.90
N ASN A 331 11.34 0.15 -7.94
CA ASN A 331 11.32 -0.29 -6.54
C ASN A 331 11.18 0.91 -5.58
N MET A 332 10.23 0.84 -4.65
CA MET A 332 10.13 1.81 -3.55
C MET A 332 10.11 1.07 -2.21
N ARG A 333 10.61 1.70 -1.14
CA ARG A 333 10.57 1.13 0.22
C ARG A 333 9.90 2.08 1.19
N LEU A 334 9.00 1.55 2.00
CA LEU A 334 8.37 2.21 3.13
C LEU A 334 9.24 2.01 4.38
N LEU A 335 9.74 3.09 4.95
CA LEU A 335 10.56 3.13 6.15
C LEU A 335 9.79 3.85 7.27
N VAL A 336 10.07 3.48 8.52
CA VAL A 336 9.73 4.32 9.68
C VAL A 336 10.85 5.33 9.88
N ILE A 337 10.54 6.59 10.19
CA ILE A 337 11.53 7.66 10.39
C ILE A 337 11.99 7.65 11.85
N ASP A 338 13.30 7.55 12.06
CA ASP A 338 13.96 7.56 13.37
C ASP A 338 13.74 8.90 14.11
N ASP A 339 13.69 8.87 15.44
CA ASP A 339 13.34 10.03 16.29
C ASP A 339 14.30 11.22 16.15
N ASP A 340 15.56 10.97 15.77
CA ASP A 340 16.57 11.98 15.44
C ASP A 340 16.47 12.53 14.00
N GLN A 341 15.78 11.84 13.09
CA GLN A 341 15.65 12.24 11.69
C GLN A 341 14.47 13.21 11.46
N PRO A 342 14.65 14.26 10.62
CA PRO A 342 13.57 15.15 10.24
C PRO A 342 12.60 14.51 9.23
N SER A 343 11.34 14.94 9.27
CA SER A 343 10.26 14.59 8.34
C SER A 343 9.64 15.84 7.72
N LEU A 344 9.19 15.79 6.46
CA LEU A 344 8.41 16.88 5.84
C LEU A 344 7.07 17.13 6.54
N CYS A 345 6.59 16.18 7.36
CA CYS A 345 5.38 16.32 8.18
C CYS A 345 5.65 16.93 9.57
N ASP A 346 6.89 17.28 9.90
CA ASP A 346 7.17 17.93 11.18
C ASP A 346 6.62 19.38 11.20
N ASN A 347 5.79 19.68 12.20
CA ASN A 347 5.25 21.01 12.48
C ASN A 347 4.50 21.65 11.29
N ILE A 348 3.65 20.87 10.60
CA ILE A 348 2.83 21.32 9.45
C ILE A 348 2.09 22.62 9.77
N ILE A 349 2.07 23.55 8.81
CA ILE A 349 1.36 24.83 8.91
C ILE A 349 0.27 24.95 7.84
N ASN A 350 -0.80 25.68 8.14
CA ASN A 350 -1.73 26.14 7.10
C ASN A 350 -1.17 27.37 6.38
N LYS A 351 -0.75 27.21 5.13
CA LYS A 351 -0.22 28.33 4.31
C LYS A 351 -1.37 29.28 3.94
N ARG A 352 -1.27 30.55 4.30
CA ARG A 352 -2.31 31.57 4.04
C ARG A 352 -2.68 31.60 2.53
N PRO A 353 -3.97 31.62 2.17
CA PRO A 353 -4.38 31.80 0.78
C PRO A 353 -3.89 33.17 0.27
N GLY A 354 -3.32 33.21 -0.94
CA GLY A 354 -2.79 34.44 -1.55
C GLY A 354 -1.27 34.51 -1.75
N PHE A 355 -0.52 33.44 -1.42
CA PHE A 355 0.92 33.27 -1.74
C PHE A 355 1.15 32.29 -2.92
N GLU A 356 0.23 32.26 -3.88
CA GLU A 356 0.34 31.50 -5.12
C GLU A 356 0.67 32.49 -6.26
N LEU A 357 1.49 32.14 -7.27
CA LEU A 357 1.81 33.08 -8.35
C LEU A 357 0.55 33.61 -9.07
N SER A 358 -0.50 32.79 -9.11
CA SER A 358 -1.83 33.12 -9.61
C SER A 358 -2.52 34.30 -8.90
N SER A 359 -2.25 34.55 -7.60
CA SER A 359 -2.82 35.69 -6.86
C SER A 359 -2.02 36.98 -7.04
N LEU A 360 -0.71 36.89 -7.28
CA LEU A 360 0.12 38.04 -7.66
C LEU A 360 -0.28 38.58 -9.05
N LEU A 361 -0.53 37.69 -10.02
CA LEU A 361 -1.01 38.05 -11.35
C LEU A 361 -2.39 38.72 -11.34
N LYS A 362 -3.30 38.31 -10.45
CA LYS A 362 -4.63 38.94 -10.31
C LYS A 362 -4.60 40.32 -9.66
N LYS A 363 -3.61 40.64 -8.83
CA LYS A 363 -3.47 41.98 -8.22
C LYS A 363 -3.08 43.09 -9.22
N LYS A 364 -2.72 42.76 -10.46
CA LYS A 364 -2.35 43.76 -11.49
C LYS A 364 -3.52 44.24 -12.38
N LYS A 365 -4.76 43.83 -12.10
CA LYS A 365 -5.99 44.30 -12.80
C LYS A 365 -7.15 44.58 -11.84
N LEU A 366 -7.05 45.68 -11.10
CA LEU A 366 -8.21 46.43 -10.59
C LEU A 366 -7.79 47.88 -10.34
N PRO A 367 -8.41 48.88 -11.01
CA PRO A 367 -8.17 50.28 -10.70
C PRO A 367 -8.87 50.68 -9.40
N ASN A 368 -8.38 51.76 -8.78
CA ASN A 368 -8.89 52.30 -7.53
C ASN A 368 -10.42 52.45 -7.52
N LYS A 369 -11.08 51.77 -6.59
CA LYS A 369 -12.30 52.28 -5.95
C LYS A 369 -12.08 52.32 -4.44
N ALA A 370 -11.69 53.50 -3.97
CA ALA A 370 -11.99 53.89 -2.60
C ALA A 370 -13.51 54.02 -2.48
N ASN A 371 -14.12 53.27 -1.57
CA ASN A 371 -15.10 53.75 -0.61
C ASN A 371 -15.42 52.61 0.36
N GLY A 372 -15.44 52.93 1.64
CA GLY A 372 -15.55 51.92 2.70
C GLY A 372 -16.99 51.49 2.95
N THR A 373 -17.15 50.18 3.15
CA THR A 373 -18.09 49.59 4.12
C THR A 373 -17.51 48.23 4.46
N THR A 374 -16.93 48.10 5.65
CA THR A 374 -16.57 46.80 6.23
C THR A 374 -17.85 46.07 6.65
N PRO A 375 -18.16 44.90 6.09
CA PRO A 375 -19.07 43.98 6.75
C PRO A 375 -18.29 43.27 7.84
N ASP A 376 -18.70 43.46 9.09
CA ASP A 376 -18.33 42.55 10.17
C ASP A 376 -18.82 41.14 9.83
N SER A 377 -17.88 40.20 9.73
CA SER A 377 -18.17 38.77 9.79
C SER A 377 -17.12 38.14 10.71
N GLY A 378 -17.48 38.00 11.99
CA GLY A 378 -16.56 37.56 13.03
C GLY A 378 -16.09 36.11 12.86
N ILE A 379 -14.99 35.79 13.55
CA ILE A 379 -14.37 34.45 13.67
C ILE A 379 -13.81 33.94 12.32
N SER A 380 -12.50 33.88 12.09
CA SER A 380 -11.48 33.26 12.96
C SER A 380 -10.08 33.84 12.72
N GLY A 381 -9.21 33.72 13.73
CA GLY A 381 -7.76 33.78 13.50
C GLY A 381 -7.27 32.65 12.58
N PRO A 382 -6.00 32.64 12.14
CA PRO A 382 -5.50 31.60 11.24
C PRO A 382 -5.70 30.21 11.87
N VAL A 383 -6.53 29.39 11.22
CA VAL A 383 -6.85 28.02 11.66
C VAL A 383 -5.53 27.26 11.84
N LYS A 384 -5.20 26.95 13.10
CA LYS A 384 -4.05 26.11 13.42
C LYS A 384 -4.27 24.72 12.83
N PHE A 385 -3.20 24.14 12.30
CA PHE A 385 -3.24 22.76 11.84
C PHE A 385 -3.23 21.82 13.07
N ASP A 386 -4.07 20.80 13.05
CA ASP A 386 -4.13 19.72 14.02
C ASP A 386 -4.37 18.42 13.25
N GLU A 387 -3.40 17.49 13.33
CA GLU A 387 -3.41 16.22 12.60
C GLU A 387 -4.64 15.36 12.98
N ASN A 388 -5.12 15.47 14.22
CA ASN A 388 -6.27 14.71 14.72
C ASN A 388 -7.62 15.29 14.27
N ASN A 389 -7.63 16.47 13.66
CA ASN A 389 -8.85 17.15 13.24
C ASN A 389 -8.84 17.46 11.73
N PRO A 390 -9.44 16.58 10.90
CA PRO A 390 -9.52 16.73 9.44
C PRO A 390 -10.10 18.06 8.94
N ASN A 391 -10.85 18.81 9.77
CA ASN A 391 -11.40 20.11 9.40
C ASN A 391 -10.35 21.22 9.41
N THR A 392 -9.22 21.03 10.10
CA THR A 392 -8.11 21.99 10.11
C THR A 392 -7.22 21.91 8.87
N PHE A 393 -7.45 20.95 7.97
CA PHE A 393 -6.62 20.69 6.78
C PHE A 393 -6.90 21.70 5.64
N VAL A 394 -6.94 23.00 5.97
CA VAL A 394 -7.35 24.09 5.06
C VAL A 394 -6.36 24.27 3.91
N ASN A 395 -5.07 24.41 4.22
CA ASN A 395 -4.00 24.46 3.23
C ASN A 395 -2.65 23.99 3.82
N PRO A 396 -2.57 22.73 4.31
CA PRO A 396 -1.39 22.20 4.98
C PRO A 396 -0.14 22.27 4.10
N TYR A 397 0.98 22.65 4.69
CA TYR A 397 2.27 22.81 4.02
C TYR A 397 3.40 22.53 5.03
N PRO A 398 4.54 21.95 4.62
CA PRO A 398 5.67 21.71 5.52
C PRO A 398 6.19 23.03 6.11
N ASN A 399 6.64 23.02 7.36
CA ASN A 399 7.14 24.23 8.01
C ASN A 399 8.31 24.84 7.22
N PRO A 400 8.29 26.12 6.78
CA PRO A 400 9.40 26.73 6.03
C PRO A 400 10.76 26.74 6.75
N LYS A 401 10.80 26.48 8.06
CA LYS A 401 12.03 26.28 8.83
C LYS A 401 12.61 24.86 8.72
N ASN A 402 11.82 23.88 8.29
CA ASN A 402 12.20 22.47 8.15
C ASN A 402 13.44 22.31 7.24
N PRO A 403 14.49 21.59 7.67
CA PRO A 403 15.75 21.49 6.94
C PRO A 403 15.56 20.90 5.53
N LEU A 404 14.66 19.92 5.38
CA LEU A 404 14.41 19.19 4.14
C LEU A 404 13.86 20.06 2.99
N ILE A 405 13.33 21.25 3.30
CA ILE A 405 12.83 22.21 2.30
C ILE A 405 13.95 23.11 1.77
N LYS A 406 14.96 23.40 2.60
CA LYS A 406 16.01 24.40 2.31
C LYS A 406 17.16 23.84 1.50
N GLU A 407 17.39 22.54 1.56
CA GLU A 407 18.43 21.86 0.79
C GLU A 407 18.09 21.78 -0.70
N LEU A 408 18.37 22.86 -1.44
CA LEU A 408 18.40 22.88 -2.90
C LEU A 408 19.60 22.11 -3.49
N SER A 409 20.46 21.52 -2.66
CA SER A 409 21.57 20.68 -3.11
C SER A 409 21.05 19.44 -3.83
N MET A 410 21.44 19.27 -5.09
CA MET A 410 21.26 18.01 -5.83
C MET A 410 22.23 16.92 -5.38
N ALA A 411 23.24 17.23 -4.56
CA ALA A 411 24.14 16.23 -4.00
C ALA A 411 23.39 15.44 -2.91
N VAL A 412 22.87 14.27 -3.29
CA VAL A 412 22.22 13.34 -2.38
C VAL A 412 23.28 12.55 -1.60
N THR A 413 23.60 13.00 -0.39
CA THR A 413 24.17 12.11 0.64
C THR A 413 23.09 11.12 1.06
N VAL A 414 23.08 9.95 0.42
CA VAL A 414 22.08 8.87 0.62
C VAL A 414 21.95 8.46 2.10
N LYS A 415 23.02 8.62 2.89
CA LYS A 415 23.07 8.34 4.33
C LYS A 415 21.99 9.06 5.18
N GLY A 416 21.41 10.17 4.73
CA GLY A 416 20.48 10.98 5.53
C GLY A 416 18.98 10.62 5.47
N TYR A 417 18.59 9.59 4.70
CA TYR A 417 17.16 9.27 4.45
C TYR A 417 16.76 7.84 4.79
N VAL A 418 17.72 7.02 5.23
CA VAL A 418 17.53 5.61 5.57
C VAL A 418 17.43 5.52 7.09
N SER A 419 16.47 4.76 7.61
CA SER A 419 16.38 4.46 9.04
C SER A 419 17.57 3.60 9.46
N ASN A 420 18.26 3.99 10.52
CA ASN A 420 19.28 3.16 11.16
C ASN A 420 18.62 2.20 12.17
N ASN A 421 17.50 2.61 12.76
CA ASN A 421 16.87 1.90 13.85
C ASN A 421 15.89 0.80 13.43
N LEU A 422 15.14 0.98 12.35
CA LEU A 422 14.04 0.10 11.95
C LEU A 422 14.21 -0.39 10.51
N PRO A 423 14.02 -1.69 10.24
CA PRO A 423 14.01 -2.21 8.89
C PRO A 423 12.82 -1.66 8.08
N PRO A 424 12.82 -1.81 6.74
CA PRO A 424 11.70 -1.39 5.91
C PRO A 424 10.41 -2.12 6.31
N PHE A 425 9.33 -1.36 6.52
CA PHE A 425 8.01 -1.87 6.87
C PHE A 425 7.18 -2.29 5.64
N GLY A 426 7.66 -1.97 4.44
CA GLY A 426 7.02 -2.34 3.19
C GLY A 426 7.84 -2.02 1.96
N ALA A 427 7.42 -2.56 0.83
CA ALA A 427 8.05 -2.37 -0.46
C ALA A 427 7.01 -2.29 -1.58
N PHE A 428 7.40 -1.67 -2.69
CA PHE A 428 6.73 -1.75 -3.98
C PHE A 428 7.72 -2.31 -4.98
N LYS A 429 7.28 -3.27 -5.81
CA LYS A 429 8.07 -3.84 -6.89
C LYS A 429 7.22 -3.82 -8.16
N ASP A 430 7.69 -3.17 -9.22
CA ASP A 430 7.07 -3.23 -10.53
C ASP A 430 7.25 -4.64 -11.14
N SER A 431 6.26 -5.10 -11.91
CA SER A 431 6.27 -6.42 -12.56
C SER A 431 7.51 -6.66 -13.42
N MET A 432 8.12 -5.61 -14.00
CA MET A 432 9.38 -5.71 -14.76
C MET A 432 10.57 -6.27 -13.96
N LEU A 433 10.49 -6.32 -12.62
CA LEU A 433 11.56 -6.84 -11.76
C LEU A 433 11.46 -8.35 -11.50
N TYR A 434 10.30 -8.97 -11.73
CA TYR A 434 10.04 -10.35 -11.28
C TYR A 434 9.13 -11.18 -12.20
N ASP A 435 8.31 -10.57 -13.07
CA ASP A 435 7.54 -11.29 -14.08
C ASP A 435 8.35 -11.42 -15.38
N ASN A 436 9.03 -12.55 -15.54
CA ASN A 436 9.74 -12.91 -16.75
C ASN A 436 8.81 -13.27 -17.93
N GLN A 437 7.49 -13.30 -17.76
CA GLN A 437 6.53 -13.73 -18.79
C GLN A 437 5.93 -12.59 -19.62
N HIS A 438 6.79 -11.84 -20.30
CA HIS A 438 6.41 -10.95 -21.41
C HIS A 438 5.97 -11.77 -22.65
N GLY A 439 4.77 -12.34 -22.59
CA GLY A 439 4.13 -12.97 -23.74
C GLY A 439 3.85 -11.95 -24.85
N LEU A 440 4.08 -12.35 -26.11
CA LEU A 440 3.92 -11.50 -27.30
C LEU A 440 2.48 -11.01 -27.56
N LEU A 441 1.48 -11.58 -26.88
CA LEU A 441 0.07 -11.24 -27.03
C LEU A 441 -0.46 -10.52 -25.78
N PRO A 442 -1.21 -9.42 -25.94
CA PRO A 442 -1.76 -8.67 -24.81
C PRO A 442 -2.79 -9.52 -24.04
N LYS A 443 -2.45 -9.86 -22.79
CA LYS A 443 -3.38 -10.52 -21.85
C LYS A 443 -4.51 -9.54 -21.51
N LYS A 444 -5.74 -10.05 -21.34
CA LYS A 444 -6.89 -9.23 -20.89
C LYS A 444 -6.63 -8.59 -19.51
N TYR A 445 -6.00 -9.34 -18.63
CA TYR A 445 -5.54 -8.91 -17.32
C TYR A 445 -4.02 -9.06 -17.29
N ASN A 446 -3.30 -7.98 -17.02
CA ASN A 446 -1.85 -8.00 -16.91
C ASN A 446 -1.41 -7.53 -15.52
N GLU A 447 -0.50 -8.26 -14.89
CA GLU A 447 0.11 -7.83 -13.65
C GLU A 447 1.03 -6.65 -13.93
N LEU A 448 0.92 -5.59 -13.12
CA LEU A 448 1.68 -4.35 -13.27
C LEU A 448 2.73 -4.20 -12.17
N ALA A 449 2.42 -4.63 -10.96
CA ALA A 449 3.28 -4.52 -9.79
C ALA A 449 2.72 -5.29 -8.60
N LYS A 450 3.54 -5.48 -7.56
CA LYS A 450 3.09 -5.86 -6.23
C LYS A 450 3.53 -4.86 -5.15
N VAL A 451 2.74 -4.79 -4.08
CA VAL A 451 3.03 -4.02 -2.86
C VAL A 451 3.12 -5.00 -1.69
N GLU A 452 4.28 -5.05 -1.07
CA GLU A 452 4.60 -5.87 0.10
C GLU A 452 4.46 -5.00 1.36
N LEU A 453 3.66 -5.40 2.35
CA LEU A 453 3.41 -4.65 3.59
C LEU A 453 3.22 -5.59 4.77
N TYR A 454 3.70 -5.23 5.96
CA TYR A 454 3.37 -5.99 7.17
C TYR A 454 2.01 -5.60 7.77
N GLN A 455 1.25 -6.60 8.19
CA GLN A 455 -0.05 -6.52 8.84
C GLN A 455 0.03 -7.09 10.26
N ASP A 456 -0.79 -6.54 11.16
CA ASP A 456 -1.00 -7.05 12.52
C ASP A 456 -1.93 -8.29 12.51
N SER A 457 -1.42 -9.45 12.95
CA SER A 457 -2.18 -10.71 13.02
C SER A 457 -3.29 -10.73 14.06
N VAL A 458 -3.18 -9.96 15.15
CA VAL A 458 -4.16 -10.00 16.25
C VAL A 458 -5.46 -9.28 15.86
N SER A 459 -5.38 -8.38 14.88
CA SER A 459 -6.51 -7.54 14.45
C SER A 459 -7.70 -8.30 13.86
N ARG A 460 -7.50 -9.52 13.33
CA ARG A 460 -8.55 -10.42 12.81
C ARG A 460 -8.13 -11.87 12.96
N GLN A 461 -9.07 -12.75 13.34
CA GLN A 461 -8.87 -14.19 13.17
C GLN A 461 -8.80 -14.49 11.66
N ILE A 462 -7.61 -14.85 11.17
CA ILE A 462 -7.33 -15.04 9.74
C ILE A 462 -7.81 -16.43 9.33
N GLU A 463 -9.03 -16.54 8.79
CA GLU A 463 -9.52 -17.81 8.21
C GLU A 463 -8.90 -18.07 6.82
N ASP A 464 -8.79 -17.04 5.96
CA ASP A 464 -8.16 -17.15 4.64
C ASP A 464 -7.44 -15.85 4.25
N MET A 465 -6.12 -15.93 4.10
CA MET A 465 -5.26 -14.83 3.64
C MET A 465 -5.64 -14.26 2.27
N ASN A 466 -6.29 -15.06 1.41
CA ASN A 466 -6.67 -14.68 0.05
C ASN A 466 -8.00 -13.91 0.00
N SER A 467 -8.71 -13.83 1.13
CA SER A 467 -9.96 -13.08 1.28
C SER A 467 -9.71 -11.60 1.49
N THR A 468 -10.51 -10.74 0.85
CA THR A 468 -10.57 -9.30 1.14
C THR A 468 -10.88 -9.01 2.61
N LEU A 469 -11.69 -9.87 3.25
CA LEU A 469 -12.06 -9.80 4.67
C LEU A 469 -10.88 -9.99 5.61
N SER A 470 -9.75 -10.56 5.16
CA SER A 470 -8.56 -10.71 5.99
C SER A 470 -7.70 -9.44 6.08
N THR A 471 -7.90 -8.47 5.17
CA THR A 471 -7.05 -7.27 5.07
C THR A 471 -7.50 -6.15 6.03
N ASP A 472 -6.62 -5.74 6.94
CA ASP A 472 -6.95 -4.71 7.94
C ASP A 472 -6.99 -3.28 7.34
N LEU A 473 -7.43 -2.31 8.14
CA LEU A 473 -7.53 -0.91 7.70
C LEU A 473 -6.14 -0.26 7.55
N ASP A 474 -5.21 -0.59 8.45
CA ASP A 474 -3.89 0.05 8.50
C ASP A 474 -3.08 -0.29 7.25
N THR A 475 -3.07 -1.56 6.85
CA THR A 475 -2.42 -2.03 5.63
C THR A 475 -3.10 -1.47 4.37
N GLN A 476 -4.43 -1.32 4.38
CA GLN A 476 -5.17 -0.67 3.29
C GLN A 476 -4.81 0.82 3.11
N VAL A 477 -4.60 1.55 4.21
CA VAL A 477 -4.14 2.96 4.18
C VAL A 477 -2.72 3.05 3.61
N LEU A 478 -1.80 2.22 4.10
CA LEU A 478 -0.42 2.18 3.61
C LEU A 478 -0.34 1.77 2.13
N PHE A 479 -1.17 0.81 1.70
CA PHE A 479 -1.30 0.43 0.29
C PHE A 479 -1.72 1.63 -0.57
N CYS A 480 -2.73 2.41 -0.14
CA CYS A 480 -3.18 3.59 -0.90
C CYS A 480 -2.05 4.61 -1.09
N VAL A 481 -1.20 4.82 -0.07
CA VAL A 481 -0.03 5.70 -0.16
C VAL A 481 0.98 5.19 -1.20
N MET A 482 1.37 3.91 -1.11
CA MET A 482 2.33 3.30 -2.05
C MET A 482 1.81 3.32 -3.49
N ALA A 483 0.52 3.01 -3.70
CA ALA A 483 -0.12 3.02 -5.02
C ALA A 483 -0.20 4.44 -5.63
N VAL A 484 -0.43 5.49 -4.82
CA VAL A 484 -0.36 6.88 -5.28
C VAL A 484 1.04 7.24 -5.75
N LEU A 485 2.09 6.85 -5.00
CA LEU A 485 3.47 7.15 -5.38
C LEU A 485 3.89 6.39 -6.65
N ARG A 486 3.42 5.16 -6.86
CA ARG A 486 3.55 4.44 -8.14
C ARG A 486 2.94 5.24 -9.28
N GLU A 487 1.73 5.77 -9.09
CA GLU A 487 1.03 6.55 -10.12
C GLU A 487 1.69 7.93 -10.36
N VAL A 488 2.41 8.48 -9.38
CA VAL A 488 3.31 9.63 -9.61
C VAL A 488 4.48 9.21 -10.49
N SER A 489 5.16 8.11 -10.18
CA SER A 489 6.30 7.62 -10.97
C SER A 489 5.92 7.36 -12.43
N VAL A 490 4.81 6.65 -12.68
CA VAL A 490 4.33 6.30 -14.03
C VAL A 490 3.84 7.51 -14.84
N ARG A 491 3.52 8.65 -14.20
CA ARG A 491 3.14 9.89 -14.89
C ARG A 491 4.29 10.84 -15.15
N ASN A 492 5.41 10.66 -14.44
CA ASN A 492 6.60 11.49 -14.54
C ASN A 492 7.67 10.84 -15.44
N SER A 493 7.62 9.52 -15.64
CA SER A 493 8.39 8.75 -16.63
C SER A 493 7.78 8.83 -18.03
#